data_AF-A0A2A7X2F6-F1
#
_entry.id   AF-A0A2A7X2F6-F1
#
_cell.length_a   1.000
_cell.length_b   1.000
_cell.length_c   1.000
_cell.angle_alpha   90.00
_cell.angle_beta   90.00
_cell.angle_gamma   90.00
#
_symmetry.space_group_name_H-M   'P 1'
#
loop_
_entity.id
_entity.type
_entity.pdbx_description
1 polymer ?
#
loop_
_entity_poly.entity_id
_entity_poly.type
_entity_poly.pdbx_seq_one_letter_code
_entity_poly.pdbx_strand_id
1 'polypeptide(L)' 'MRFIMTLFWSFILCQMGAYVLSSMTGGEYNFTTASIMAVVLSVAISVISEALIPNEPVAKHH' A
#
# COMPACT_ATOMS: atom_id res chain seq x y z
N MET A 1 9.34 -1.14 -12.54
CA MET A 1 7.96 -0.85 -12.98
C MET A 1 6.90 -1.39 -12.01
N ARG A 2 6.95 -2.68 -11.63
CA ARG A 2 6.03 -3.27 -10.64
C ARG A 2 5.98 -2.49 -9.32
N PHE A 3 7.11 -2.31 -8.64
CA PHE A 3 7.16 -1.62 -7.34
C PHE A 3 6.59 -0.20 -7.32
N ILE A 4 6.97 0.66 -8.28
CA ILE A 4 6.46 2.04 -8.38
C ILE A 4 4.93 2.04 -8.54
N MET A 5 4.42 1.12 -9.36
CA MET A 5 2.98 0.97 -9.59
C MET A 5 2.27 0.41 -8.34
N THR A 6 2.90 -0.51 -7.60
CA THR A 6 2.36 -1.04 -6.33
C THR A 6 2.31 0.04 -5.25
N LEU A 7 3.35 0.89 -5.14
CA LEU A 7 3.35 2.03 -4.22
C LEU A 7 2.20 2.99 -4.54
N PHE A 8 2.05 3.38 -5.81
CA PHE A 8 0.99 4.29 -6.27
C PHE A 8 -0.42 3.75 -5.95
N TRP A 9 -0.69 2.49 -6.30
CA TRP A 9 -1.99 1.87 -6.02
C TRP A 9 -2.23 1.67 -4.52
N SER A 10 -1.21 1.27 -3.75
CA SER A 10 -1.33 1.12 -2.29
C SER A 10 -1.65 2.44 -1.60
N PHE A 11 -1.08 3.54 -2.08
CA PHE A 11 -1.33 4.87 -1.53
C PHE A 11 -2.78 5.28 -1.73
N ILE A 12 -3.31 5.16 -2.95
CA ILE A 12 -4.71 5.50 -3.27
C ILE A 12 -5.68 4.62 -2.46
N LEU A 13 -5.43 3.30 -2.41
CA LEU A 13 -6.30 2.37 -1.68
C LEU A 13 -6.29 2.65 -0.17
N CYS A 14 -5.13 2.96 0.40
CA CYS A 14 -5.04 3.28 1.83
C CYS A 14 -5.75 4.60 2.16
N GLN A 15 -5.66 5.60 1.26
CA GLN A 15 -6.36 6.87 1.41
C GLN A 15 -7.89 6.68 1.39
N MET A 16 -8.39 5.83 0.48
CA MET A 16 -9.81 5.45 0.44
C MET A 16 -10.25 4.65 1.66
N GLY A 17 -9.41 3.72 2.14
CA GLY A 17 -9.69 2.96 3.36
C GLY A 17 -9.80 3.86 4.60
N ALA A 18 -8.90 4.84 4.73
CA ALA A 18 -8.94 5.82 5.82
C ALA A 18 -10.17 6.75 5.73
N TYR A 19 -10.61 7.10 4.52
CA TYR A 19 -11.85 7.84 4.31
C TYR A 19 -13.08 7.03 4.75
N VAL A 20 -13.17 5.76 4.34
CA VAL A 20 -14.26 4.86 4.75
C VAL A 20 -14.26 4.68 6.27
N LEU A 21 -13.09 4.46 6.88
CA LEU A 21 -12.98 4.31 8.33
C LEU A 21 -13.45 5.58 9.05
N SER A 22 -13.02 6.76 8.60
CA SER A 22 -13.45 8.05 9.18
C SER A 22 -14.98 8.21 9.06
N SER A 23 -15.54 7.86 7.90
CA SER A 23 -16.99 7.87 7.65
C SER A 23 -17.76 6.88 8.53
N MET A 24 -17.18 5.73 8.86
CA MET A 24 -17.79 4.74 9.76
C MET A 24 -17.74 5.18 11.22
N THR A 25 -16.65 5.84 11.62
CA THR A 25 -16.49 6.37 12.98
C THR A 25 -17.21 7.71 13.21
N GLY A 26 -17.81 8.29 12.16
CA GLY A 26 -18.44 9.62 12.22
C GLY A 26 -17.45 10.76 12.49
N GLY A 27 -16.15 10.53 12.24
CA GLY A 27 -15.07 11.45 12.54
C GLY A 27 -14.61 12.25 11.32
N GLU A 28 -13.89 13.34 11.56
CA GLU A 28 -13.29 14.12 10.48
C GLU A 28 -12.15 13.34 9.81
N TYR A 29 -12.19 13.33 8.48
CA TYR A 29 -11.12 12.74 7.69
C TYR A 29 -9.86 13.59 7.77
N ASN A 30 -8.84 13.08 8.46
CA ASN A 30 -7.55 13.73 8.55
C ASN A 30 -6.61 13.21 7.44
N PHE A 31 -6.40 14.03 6.42
CA PHE A 31 -5.52 13.70 5.29
C PHE A 31 -4.09 13.39 5.72
N THR A 32 -3.54 14.15 6.68
CA THR A 32 -2.18 13.96 7.19
C THR A 32 -2.01 12.60 7.85
N THR A 33 -2.93 12.22 8.74
CA THR A 33 -2.92 10.90 9.40
C THR A 33 -3.04 9.78 8.38
N ALA A 34 -3.97 9.93 7.43
CA ALA A 34 -4.20 8.93 6.40
C ALA A 34 -2.98 8.76 5.47
N SER A 35 -2.30 9.85 5.10
CA SER A 35 -1.09 9.79 4.27
C SER A 35 0.11 9.20 5.01
N ILE A 36 0.29 9.51 6.31
CA ILE A 36 1.34 8.88 7.13
C ILE A 36 1.09 7.37 7.22
N MET A 37 -0.15 6.95 7.51
CA MET A 37 -0.52 5.54 7.57
C MET A 37 -0.32 4.84 6.22
N ALA A 38 -0.67 5.49 5.12
CA ALA A 38 -0.45 4.98 3.76
C ALA A 38 1.04 4.75 3.47
N VAL A 39 1.91 5.70 3.82
CA VAL A 39 3.37 5.55 3.63
C VAL A 39 3.91 4.40 4.49
N VAL A 40 3.53 4.32 5.77
CA VAL A 40 3.96 3.25 6.67
C VAL A 40 3.54 1.87 6.14
N LEU A 41 2.27 1.73 5.74
CA LEU A 41 1.75 0.48 5.19
C LEU A 41 2.45 0.11 3.87
N SER A 42 2.67 1.08 3.00
CA SER A 42 3.32 0.87 1.70
C SER A 42 4.78 0.43 1.84
N VAL A 43 5.51 1.01 2.80
CA VAL A 43 6.87 0.59 3.14
C VAL A 43 6.87 -0.82 3.73
N ALA A 44 5.94 -1.13 4.65
CA ALA A 44 5.83 -2.47 5.23
C ALA A 44 5.57 -3.54 4.15
N ILE A 45 4.63 -3.29 3.23
CA ILE A 45 4.33 -4.19 2.10
C ILE A 45 5.56 -4.35 1.20
N SER A 46 6.32 -3.29 0.95
CA SER A 46 7.53 -3.35 0.11
C SER A 46 8.62 -4.19 0.76
N VAL A 47 8.86 -4.03 2.07
CA VAL A 47 9.83 -4.82 2.83
C VAL A 47 9.41 -6.29 2.88
N ILE A 48 8.13 -6.58 3.13
CA ILE A 48 7.60 -7.95 3.11
C ILE A 48 7.73 -8.55 1.71
N SER A 49 7.46 -7.77 0.66
CA SER A 49 7.58 -8.24 -0.72
C SER A 49 9.03 -8.61 -1.08
N GLU A 50 10.02 -7.83 -0.63
CA GLU A 50 11.44 -8.17 -0.83
C GLU A 50 11.92 -9.32 0.06
N ALA A 51 11.46 -9.37 1.31
CA ALA A 51 11.90 -10.41 2.26
C ALA A 51 11.26 -11.77 1.97
N LEU A 52 10.02 -11.79 1.45
CA LEU A 52 9.22 -13.01 1.30
C LEU A 52 9.20 -13.55 -0.13
N ILE A 53 9.54 -12.74 -1.14
CA ILE A 53 9.58 -13.17 -2.55
C ILE A 53 11.03 -13.19 -3.02
N PRO A 54 11.72 -14.34 -2.98
CA PRO A 54 12.99 -14.52 -3.68
C PRO A 54 12.80 -14.17 -5.15
N ASN A 55 13.72 -13.39 -5.70
CA ASN A 55 13.76 -12.99 -7.11
C ASN A 55 14.17 -14.17 -8.01
N GLU A 56 13.52 -15.34 -7.86
CA GLU A 56 13.71 -16.45 -8.78
C GLU A 56 13.01 -16.11 -10.10
N PRO A 57 13.72 -16.23 -11.23
CA PRO A 57 13.14 -15.94 -12.53
C PRO A 57 12.01 -16.94 -12.77
N VAL A 58 10.78 -16.43 -12.86
CA VAL A 58 9.61 -17.20 -13.29
C VAL A 58 9.99 -17.89 -14.60
N ALA A 59 10.14 -19.22 -14.54
CA ALA A 59 10.57 -20.02 -15.66
C ALA A 59 9.67 -19.71 -16.87
N LYS A 60 10.28 -19.19 -17.93
CA LYS A 60 9.63 -19.05 -19.23
C LYS A 60 9.25 -20.45 -19.71
N HIS A 61 7.96 -20.79 -19.65
CA HIS A 61 7.44 -21.88 -20.45
C HIS A 61 7.34 -21.38 -21.90
N HIS A 62 8.15 -22.01 -22.77
CA HIS A 62 8.09 -21.95 -24.22
C HIS A 62 6.75 -22.47 -24.75
#